data_AF-A0A7C7EGD6-F1
#
_entry.id   AF-A0A7C7EGD6-F1
#
_cell.length_a   1.000
_cell.length_b   1.000
_cell.length_c   1.000
_cell.angle_alpha   90.00
_cell.angle_beta   90.00
_cell.angle_gamma   90.00
#
_symmetry.space_group_name_H-M   'P 1'
#
loop_
_entity.id
_entity.type
_entity.pdbx_description
1 polymer ?
#
loop_
_entity_poly.entity_id
_entity_poly.type
_entity_poly.pdbx_seq_one_letter_code
_entity_poly.pdbx_strand_id
1 'polypeptide(L)'
;LYSAIGFAKLPMIFMVVVNLFVRLLNSRAGLILTYLFLAIFTVWVIVLEIIAIKENYKMSTGNAVLVYFLPYIVLVVLFIIMIIFAGATFISIFSEVLKNVPMQ
;
A
#
# COMPACT_ATOMS: atom_id res chain seq x y z
N LEU A 1 -19.71 -1.30 10.03
CA LEU A 1 -18.36 -1.17 9.44
C LEU A 1 -18.32 -1.29 7.92
N TYR A 2 -18.69 -2.42 7.31
CA TYR A 2 -18.54 -2.65 5.86
C TYR A 2 -19.24 -1.61 4.98
N SER A 3 -20.45 -1.19 5.34
CA SER A 3 -21.16 -0.09 4.68
C SER A 3 -20.39 1.23 4.75
N ALA A 4 -19.86 1.59 5.92
CA ALA A 4 -19.09 2.81 6.12
C ALA A 4 -17.76 2.81 5.32
N ILE A 5 -17.08 1.66 5.23
CA ILE A 5 -15.89 1.51 4.39
C ILE A 5 -16.26 1.63 2.90
N GLY A 6 -17.40 1.08 2.48
CA GLY A 6 -17.91 1.28 1.12
C GLY A 6 -18.17 2.76 0.79
N PHE A 7 -18.80 3.49 1.71
CA PHE A 7 -19.01 4.93 1.57
C PHE A 7 -17.71 5.75 1.61
N ALA A 8 -16.68 5.28 2.32
CA ALA A 8 -15.38 5.95 2.34
C ALA A 8 -14.72 6.02 0.95
N LYS A 9 -15.11 5.16 0.00
CA LYS A 9 -14.64 5.20 -1.39
C LYS A 9 -15.29 6.27 -2.27
N LEU A 10 -16.33 6.96 -1.80
CA LEU A 10 -17.04 8.00 -2.55
C LEU A 10 -16.14 9.06 -3.23
N PRO A 11 -15.07 9.57 -2.59
CA PRO A 11 -14.19 10.56 -3.22
C PRO A 11 -13.59 10.08 -4.55
N MET A 12 -13.39 8.77 -4.73
CA MET A 12 -12.84 8.19 -5.95
C MET A 12 -13.75 8.39 -7.18
N ILE A 13 -15.05 8.64 -6.99
CA ILE A 13 -15.98 8.93 -8.10
C ILE A 13 -15.54 10.20 -8.86
N PHE A 14 -14.96 11.18 -8.17
CA PHE A 14 -14.46 12.40 -8.80
C PHE A 14 -13.28 12.17 -9.75
N MET A 15 -12.64 10.99 -9.73
CA MET A 15 -11.63 10.63 -10.73
C MET A 15 -12.19 10.62 -12.15
N VAL A 16 -13.50 10.37 -12.33
CA VAL A 16 -14.14 10.46 -13.65
C VAL A 16 -14.00 11.88 -14.20
N VAL A 17 -14.28 12.88 -13.37
CA VAL A 17 -14.16 14.29 -13.74
C VAL A 17 -12.70 14.65 -14.02
N VAL A 18 -11.77 14.23 -13.17
CA VAL A 18 -10.33 14.43 -13.37
C VAL A 18 -9.89 13.84 -14.72
N ASN A 19 -10.32 12.62 -15.05
CA ASN A 19 -9.98 11.95 -16.30
C ASN A 19 -10.51 12.68 -17.55
N LEU A 20 -11.63 13.40 -17.45
CA LEU A 20 -12.10 14.26 -18.53
C LEU A 20 -11.14 15.43 -18.76
N PHE A 21 -10.67 16.08 -17.70
CA PHE A 21 -9.67 17.15 -17.81
C PHE A 21 -8.32 16.65 -18.32
N VAL A 22 -7.89 15.46 -17.89
CA VAL A 22 -6.65 14.82 -18.36
C VAL A 22 -6.63 14.67 -19.88
N ARG A 23 -7.78 14.36 -20.51
CA ARG A 23 -7.89 14.23 -21.97
C ARG A 23 -7.70 15.54 -22.73
N LEU A 24 -7.87 16.68 -22.07
CA LEU A 24 -7.69 18.02 -22.64
C LEU A 24 -6.23 18.51 -22.53
N LEU A 25 -5.37 17.76 -21.82
CA LEU A 25 -3.99 18.14 -21.52
C LEU A 25 -2.98 17.31 -22.32
N ASN A 26 -1.76 17.84 -22.45
CA ASN A 26 -0.62 17.08 -22.98
C ASN A 26 -0.31 15.87 -22.10
N SER A 27 0.21 14.78 -22.68
CA SER A 27 0.42 13.50 -21.98
C SER A 27 1.18 13.61 -20.65
N ARG A 28 2.22 14.47 -20.58
CA ARG A 28 2.98 14.69 -19.34
C ARG A 28 2.16 15.44 -18.28
N ALA A 29 1.45 16.49 -18.67
CA ALA A 29 0.62 17.28 -17.76
C ALA A 29 -0.58 16.47 -17.24
N GLY A 30 -1.18 15.65 -18.10
CA GLY A 30 -2.25 14.73 -17.74
C GLY A 30 -1.83 13.67 -16.71
N LEU A 31 -0.61 13.12 -16.84
CA LEU A 31 -0.07 12.19 -15.84
C LEU A 31 0.12 12.87 -14.47
N ILE A 32 0.72 14.06 -14.44
CA ILE A 32 0.94 14.80 -13.18
C ILE A 32 -0.40 15.09 -12.50
N LEU A 33 -1.38 15.57 -13.25
CA LEU A 33 -2.71 15.87 -12.72
C LEU A 33 -3.40 14.61 -12.17
N THR A 34 -3.32 13.50 -12.89
CA THR A 34 -3.85 12.20 -12.43
C THR A 34 -3.25 11.78 -11.10
N TYR A 35 -1.92 11.78 -10.98
CA TYR A 35 -1.25 11.35 -9.75
C TYR A 35 -1.52 12.29 -8.57
N LEU A 36 -1.61 13.59 -8.82
CA LEU A 36 -1.92 14.58 -7.79
C LEU A 36 -3.31 14.32 -7.19
N PHE A 37 -4.34 14.23 -8.03
CA PHE A 37 -5.71 13.99 -7.55
C PHE A 37 -5.88 12.59 -6.97
N LEU A 38 -5.20 11.59 -7.54
CA LEU A 38 -5.19 10.25 -6.98
C LEU A 38 -4.62 10.25 -5.56
N ALA A 39 -3.52 10.97 -5.31
CA ALA A 39 -2.96 11.12 -3.96
C ALA A 39 -3.94 11.83 -3.01
N ILE A 40 -4.54 12.94 -3.44
CA ILE A 40 -5.51 13.70 -2.64
C ILE A 40 -6.72 12.84 -2.26
N PHE A 41 -7.34 12.16 -3.22
CA PHE A 41 -8.50 11.31 -2.95
C PHE A 41 -8.14 10.07 -2.15
N THR A 42 -6.95 9.51 -2.35
CA THR A 42 -6.46 8.39 -1.52
C THR A 42 -6.32 8.81 -0.05
N VAL A 43 -5.73 9.97 0.22
CA VAL A 43 -5.63 10.50 1.59
C VAL A 43 -7.02 10.72 2.19
N TRP A 44 -7.95 11.26 1.42
CA TRP A 44 -9.34 11.43 1.86
C TRP A 44 -9.97 10.07 2.23
N VAL A 45 -9.88 9.07 1.35
CA VAL A 45 -10.39 7.72 1.59
C VAL A 45 -9.80 7.12 2.87
N ILE A 46 -8.48 7.21 3.04
CA ILE A 46 -7.78 6.71 4.25
C ILE A 46 -8.35 7.35 5.51
N VAL A 47 -8.52 8.67 5.52
CA VAL A 47 -9.07 9.39 6.67
C VAL A 47 -10.48 8.93 7.00
N LEU A 48 -11.35 8.75 5.99
CA LEU A 48 -12.72 8.26 6.20
C LEU A 48 -12.76 6.82 6.70
N GLU A 49 -11.87 5.95 6.21
CA GLU A 49 -11.76 4.56 6.68
C GLU A 49 -11.29 4.51 8.14
N ILE A 50 -10.32 5.34 8.53
CA ILE A 50 -9.87 5.46 9.92
C ILE A 50 -11.00 5.96 10.82
N ILE A 51 -11.76 6.97 10.39
CA ILE A 51 -12.92 7.46 11.14
C ILE A 51 -13.97 6.35 11.28
N ALA A 52 -14.26 5.61 10.20
CA ALA A 52 -15.22 4.50 10.23
C ALA A 52 -14.80 3.40 11.23
N ILE A 53 -13.51 3.05 11.27
CA ILE A 53 -12.97 2.10 12.25
C ILE A 53 -13.10 2.68 13.67
N LYS A 54 -12.65 3.92 13.87
CA LYS A 54 -12.66 4.62 15.16
C LYS A 54 -14.06 4.63 15.78
N GLU A 55 -15.06 5.06 15.01
CA GLU A 55 -16.43 5.20 15.50
C GLU A 55 -17.14 3.85 15.69
N ASN A 56 -16.89 2.88 14.80
CA ASN A 56 -17.50 1.55 14.90
C ASN A 56 -16.97 0.75 16.11
N TYR A 57 -15.69 0.92 16.45
CA TYR A 57 -15.04 0.21 17.55
C TYR A 57 -14.84 1.06 18.81
N LYS A 58 -15.28 2.33 18.80
CA LYS A 58 -15.12 3.30 19.91
C LYS A 58 -13.67 3.40 20.41
N MET A 59 -12.72 3.37 19.47
CA MET A 59 -11.29 3.41 19.77
C MET A 59 -10.75 4.84 19.77
N SER A 60 -9.57 5.04 20.37
CA SER A 60 -8.81 6.30 20.19
C SER A 60 -8.33 6.43 18.74
N THR A 61 -8.08 7.67 18.29
CA THR A 61 -7.61 7.94 16.92
C THR A 61 -6.31 7.20 16.62
N GLY A 62 -5.35 7.18 17.55
CA GLY A 62 -4.07 6.47 17.37
C GLY A 62 -4.24 4.96 17.19
N ASN A 63 -5.13 4.34 17.97
CA ASN A 63 -5.41 2.91 17.84
C ASN A 63 -6.12 2.59 16.51
N ALA A 64 -7.06 3.43 16.08
CA ALA A 64 -7.73 3.25 14.80
C ALA A 64 -6.77 3.35 13.61
N VAL A 65 -5.80 4.29 13.66
CA VAL A 65 -4.72 4.40 12.67
C VAL A 65 -3.88 3.12 12.64
N LEU A 66 -3.47 2.61 13.81
CA LEU A 66 -2.70 1.37 13.90
C LEU A 66 -3.48 0.18 13.32
N VAL A 67 -4.76 0.03 13.66
CA VAL A 67 -5.62 -1.03 13.13
C VAL A 67 -5.75 -0.94 11.61
N TYR A 68 -5.90 0.28 11.07
CA TYR A 68 -5.94 0.49 9.63
C TYR A 68 -4.63 0.07 8.94
N PHE A 69 -3.47 0.43 9.51
CA PHE A 69 -2.17 0.11 8.92
C PHE A 69 -1.65 -1.30 9.25
N LEU A 70 -2.26 -2.00 10.21
CA LEU A 70 -1.81 -3.31 10.69
C LEU A 70 -1.62 -4.34 9.55
N PRO A 71 -2.53 -4.48 8.57
CA PRO A 71 -2.33 -5.44 7.48
C PRO A 71 -1.08 -5.15 6.66
N TYR A 72 -0.77 -3.87 6.41
CA TYR A 72 0.43 -3.45 5.67
C TYR A 72 1.70 -3.69 6.47
N ILE A 73 1.68 -3.41 7.78
CA ILE A 73 2.80 -3.69 8.69
C ILE A 73 3.10 -5.19 8.69
N VAL A 74 2.07 -6.04 8.80
CA VAL A 74 2.23 -7.51 8.74
C VAL A 74 2.82 -7.95 7.41
N LEU A 75 2.35 -7.42 6.28
CA LEU A 75 2.92 -7.73 4.95
C LEU A 75 4.40 -7.35 4.85
N VAL A 76 4.79 -6.18 5.36
CA VAL A 76 6.20 -5.74 5.38
C VAL A 76 7.05 -6.67 6.23
N VAL A 77 6.58 -7.06 7.42
CA VAL A 77 7.28 -8.00 8.30
C VAL A 77 7.46 -9.36 7.61
N LEU A 78 6.40 -9.89 6.99
CA LEU A 78 6.47 -11.16 6.25
C LEU A 78 7.45 -11.08 5.07
N PHE A 79 7.47 -9.95 4.36
CA PHE A 79 8.40 -9.72 3.26
C PHE A 79 9.87 -9.69 3.73
N ILE A 80 10.14 -9.02 4.86
CA ILE A 80 11.49 -9.01 5.46
C ILE A 80 11.91 -10.43 5.85
N ILE A 81 11.04 -11.19 6.50
CA ILE A 81 11.29 -12.59 6.87
C ILE A 81 11.63 -13.40 5.61
N MET A 82 10.82 -13.28 4.55
CA MET A 82 11.04 -13.99 3.29
C MET A 82 12.42 -13.67 2.68
N ILE A 83 12.83 -12.40 2.66
CA ILE A 83 14.15 -12.00 2.14
C ILE A 83 15.28 -12.61 2.97
N ILE A 84 15.16 -12.58 4.30
CA ILE A 84 16.16 -13.17 5.20
C ILE A 84 16.32 -14.66 4.93
N PHE A 85 15.20 -15.39 4.85
CA PHE A 85 15.21 -16.83 4.56
C PHE A 85 15.80 -17.12 3.18
N ALA A 86 15.34 -16.42 2.13
CA ALA A 86 15.84 -16.59 0.77
C ALA A 86 17.35 -16.31 0.68
N GLY A 87 17.83 -15.24 1.33
CA GLY A 87 19.24 -14.91 1.41
C GLY A 87 20.06 -15.97 2.15
N ALA A 88 19.58 -16.45 3.29
CA ALA A 88 20.25 -17.51 4.05
C ALA A 88 20.34 -18.82 3.25
N THR A 89 19.25 -19.22 2.58
CA THR A 89 19.25 -20.39 1.71
C THR A 89 20.20 -20.23 0.53
N PHE A 90 20.23 -19.06 -0.11
CA PHE A 90 21.17 -18.76 -1.20
C PHE A 90 22.63 -18.88 -0.74
N ILE A 91 22.97 -18.29 0.41
CA ILE A 91 24.33 -18.36 0.98
C ILE A 91 24.71 -19.81 1.29
N SER A 92 23.79 -20.60 1.86
CA SER A 92 24.04 -22.01 2.18
C SER A 92 24.37 -22.83 0.92
N ILE A 93 23.54 -22.71 -0.12
CA ILE A 93 23.73 -23.43 -1.38
C ILE A 93 25.03 -22.99 -2.04
N PHE A 94 25.30 -21.69 -2.09
CA PHE A 94 26.52 -21.16 -2.69
C PHE A 94 27.78 -21.64 -1.96
N SER A 95 27.75 -21.66 -0.62
CA SER A 95 28.85 -22.20 0.19
C SER A 95 29.08 -23.68 -0.06
N GLU A 96 28.02 -24.47 -0.23
CA GLU A 96 28.12 -25.89 -0.54
C GLU A 96 28.70 -26.12 -1.94
N VAL A 97 28.26 -25.34 -2.93
CA VAL A 97 28.81 -25.37 -4.29
C VAL A 97 30.31 -25.05 -4.28
N LEU A 98 30.73 -23.97 -3.63
CA LEU A 98 32.16 -23.59 -3.56
C LEU A 98 33.02 -24.67 -2.90
N LYS A 99 32.51 -25.34 -1.87
CA LYS A 99 33.23 -26.41 -1.18
C LYS A 99 33.41 -27.66 -2.06
N ASN A 100 32.48 -27.92 -2.97
CA ASN A 100 32.47 -29.10 -3.83
C ASN A 100 33.12 -28.86 -5.21
N VAL A 101 33.55 -27.63 -5.52
CA VAL A 101 34.38 -27.36 -6.71
C VAL A 101 35.81 -27.82 -6.39
N PRO A 102 36.34 -28.86 -7.08
CA PRO A 102 37.74 -29.23 -6.92
C PRO A 102 38.61 -28.07 -7.37
N MET A 103 39.32 -27.43 -6.44
CA MET A 103 40.40 -26.52 -6.78
C MET A 103 41.51 -27.36 -7.41
N GLN A 104 41.62 -27.29 -8.75
CA GLN A 104 42.82 -27.72 -9.47
C GLN A 104 43.97 -26.75 -9.20
#